data_AF-A0A509LKX3-F1
#
_entry.id   AF-A0A509LKX3-F1
#
_cell.length_a   1.000
_cell.length_b   1.000
_cell.length_c   1.000
_cell.angle_alpha   90.00
_cell.angle_beta   90.00
_cell.angle_gamma   90.00
#
_symmetry.space_group_name_H-M   'P 1'
#
loop_
_entity.id
_entity.type
_entity.pdbx_description
1 polymer ?
#
loop_
_entity_poly.entity_id
_entity_poly.type
_entity_poly.pdbx_seq_one_letter_code
_entity_poly.pdbx_strand_id
1 'polypeptide(L)'
;MSQFTKTIIPAKGLRPTKRNPRNTQFLTTCSGAVGRDNMLQVLEEITRLATDVITDSFPYPQIFVFNRMIIICGETTIYEWESGMVEKITGLEPGSTWRAIESFNYAFLSNGVVSVVRDTGSFTYSISTDVPICNSICNYNGQILVGGFKE
;
A
#
# COMPACT_ATOMS: atom_id res chain seq x y z
N MET A 1 -6.07 -8.44 -9.36
CA MET A 1 -4.75 -8.27 -9.99
C MET A 1 -4.48 -9.52 -10.83
N SER A 2 -4.60 -9.47 -12.15
CA SER A 2 -4.28 -10.66 -12.98
C SER A 2 -2.78 -10.90 -12.85
N GLN A 3 -2.38 -11.99 -12.19
CA GLN A 3 -1.00 -12.46 -12.28
C GLN A 3 -0.69 -12.66 -13.76
N PHE A 4 0.21 -11.85 -14.30
CA PHE A 4 0.79 -12.10 -15.61
C PHE A 4 1.74 -13.28 -15.45
N THR A 5 1.19 -14.49 -15.51
CA THR A 5 1.98 -15.72 -15.51
C THR A 5 2.68 -15.82 -16.85
N LYS A 6 3.90 -15.28 -16.93
CA LYS A 6 4.75 -15.44 -18.11
C LYS A 6 5.41 -16.80 -18.06
N THR A 7 4.75 -17.79 -18.64
CA THR A 7 5.36 -19.11 -18.89
C THR A 7 6.46 -18.94 -19.93
N ILE A 8 7.72 -18.93 -19.50
CA ILE A 8 8.86 -18.99 -20.42
C ILE A 8 9.10 -20.48 -20.70
N ILE A 9 8.99 -20.88 -21.97
CA ILE A 9 9.39 -22.20 -22.45
C ILE A 9 10.81 -22.06 -23.02
N PRO A 10 11.88 -22.26 -22.22
CA PRO A 10 13.23 -22.20 -22.73
C PRO A 10 13.46 -23.37 -23.69
N ALA A 11 13.79 -23.08 -24.96
CA ALA A 11 14.06 -24.09 -26.00
C ALA A 11 15.18 -25.09 -25.64
N LYS A 12 15.95 -24.83 -24.58
CA LYS A 12 17.08 -25.65 -24.10
C LYS A 12 16.94 -26.13 -22.64
N GLY A 13 15.82 -25.86 -21.97
CA GLY A 13 15.64 -26.15 -20.54
C GLY A 13 16.57 -25.33 -19.62
N LEU A 14 16.27 -25.33 -18.32
CA LEU A 14 17.16 -24.74 -17.31
C LEU A 14 18.19 -25.79 -16.86
N ARG A 15 19.48 -25.42 -16.84
CA ARG A 15 20.56 -26.29 -16.39
C ARG A 15 20.74 -26.18 -14.86
N PRO A 16 20.55 -27.26 -14.06
CA PRO A 16 20.84 -27.23 -12.62
C PRO A 16 22.33 -27.14 -12.28
N THR A 17 23.24 -27.59 -13.16
CA THR A 17 24.69 -27.52 -12.91
C THR A 17 25.48 -27.14 -14.18
N LYS A 18 26.69 -26.60 -14.00
CA LYS A 18 27.62 -26.26 -15.11
C LYS A 18 28.11 -27.50 -15.87
N ARG A 19 28.05 -28.68 -15.24
CA ARG A 19 28.50 -29.97 -15.81
C ARG A 19 27.40 -30.72 -16.56
N ASN A 20 26.22 -30.12 -16.74
CA ASN A 20 25.14 -30.79 -17.45
C ASN A 20 25.45 -30.93 -18.96
N PRO A 21 25.19 -32.11 -19.54
CA PRO A 21 25.21 -32.31 -20.99
C PRO A 21 24.32 -31.28 -21.71
N ARG A 22 24.76 -30.81 -22.89
CA ARG A 22 24.07 -29.74 -23.65
C ARG A 22 22.62 -30.04 -24.05
N ASN A 23 22.17 -31.30 -23.93
CA ASN A 23 20.85 -31.77 -24.37
C ASN A 23 19.97 -32.39 -23.26
N THR A 24 20.36 -32.34 -21.99
CA THR A 24 19.50 -32.86 -20.91
C THR A 24 18.55 -31.78 -20.41
N GLN A 25 17.27 -31.92 -20.76
CA GLN A 25 16.18 -31.05 -20.28
C GLN A 25 15.77 -31.52 -18.88
N PHE A 26 15.83 -30.63 -17.88
CA PHE A 26 15.42 -30.95 -16.50
C PHE A 26 14.20 -30.14 -16.06
N LEU A 27 14.21 -28.82 -16.27
CA LEU A 27 13.13 -27.91 -15.89
C LEU A 27 12.67 -27.13 -17.12
N THR A 28 11.44 -27.42 -17.58
CA THR A 28 10.79 -26.82 -18.76
C THR A 28 9.82 -25.70 -18.38
N THR A 29 9.45 -25.61 -17.11
CA THR A 29 8.50 -24.60 -16.59
C THR A 29 9.10 -23.91 -15.37
N CYS A 30 9.16 -22.58 -15.41
CA CYS A 30 9.50 -21.73 -14.29
C CYS A 30 8.42 -20.65 -14.19
N SER A 31 7.77 -20.52 -13.04
CA SER A 31 6.71 -19.54 -12.78
C SER A 31 7.19 -18.59 -11.67
N GLY A 32 6.93 -17.29 -11.82
CA GLY A 32 7.28 -16.29 -10.81
C GLY A 32 8.77 -15.92 -10.68
N ALA A 33 9.64 -16.45 -11.54
CA ALA A 33 11.04 -16.05 -11.58
C ALA A 33 11.25 -14.80 -12.46
N VAL A 34 12.10 -13.89 -11.98
CA VAL A 34 12.50 -12.69 -12.72
C VAL A 34 14.00 -12.76 -12.99
N GLY A 35 14.43 -12.35 -14.18
CA GLY A 35 15.84 -12.22 -14.50
C GLY A 35 16.44 -11.00 -13.81
N ARG A 36 17.43 -11.20 -12.94
CA ARG A 36 18.19 -10.14 -12.26
C ARG A 36 19.67 -10.51 -12.26
N ASP A 37 20.55 -9.58 -12.64
CA ASP A 37 22.00 -9.78 -12.69
C ASP A 37 22.44 -11.03 -13.49
N ASN A 38 21.80 -11.26 -14.63
CA ASN A 38 22.03 -12.43 -15.50
C ASN A 38 21.74 -13.80 -14.84
N MET A 39 21.01 -13.82 -13.72
CA MET A 39 20.53 -15.04 -13.05
C MET A 39 19.00 -15.01 -12.93
N LEU A 40 18.37 -16.18 -12.98
CA LEU A 40 16.97 -16.32 -12.59
C LEU A 40 16.90 -16.31 -11.08
N GLN A 41 16.22 -15.32 -10.52
CA GLN A 41 15.95 -15.24 -9.10
C GLN A 41 14.45 -15.44 -8.87
N VAL A 42 14.12 -16.16 -7.80
CA VAL A 42 12.76 -16.19 -7.27
C VAL A 42 12.56 -14.85 -6.57
N LEU A 43 11.47 -14.15 -6.89
CA LEU A 43 11.09 -12.98 -6.10
C LEU A 43 10.80 -13.46 -4.68
N GLU A 44 11.43 -12.85 -3.69
CA GLU A 44 11.07 -13.08 -2.29
C GLU A 44 9.57 -12.84 -2.15
N GLU A 45 8.86 -13.83 -1.60
CA GLU A 45 7.43 -13.71 -1.39
C GLU A 45 7.22 -12.59 -0.37
N ILE A 46 6.66 -11.47 -0.85
CA ILE A 46 6.30 -10.37 0.03
C ILE A 46 5.18 -10.91 0.92
N THR A 47 5.50 -11.11 2.20
CA THR A 47 4.51 -11.51 3.20
C THR A 47 3.36 -10.51 3.15
N ARG A 48 2.18 -10.99 2.79
CA ARG A 48 0.99 -10.16 2.68
C ARG A 48 0.70 -9.51 4.03
N LEU A 49 0.51 -8.20 4.05
CA LEU A 49 -0.06 -7.48 5.18
C LEU A 49 -1.42 -8.10 5.51
N ALA A 50 -1.60 -8.58 6.74
CA ALA A 50 -2.86 -9.16 7.20
C ALA A 50 -3.91 -8.04 7.32
N THR A 51 -4.72 -7.87 6.28
CA THR A 51 -5.81 -6.88 6.21
C THR A 51 -7.18 -7.51 6.40
N ASP A 52 -7.25 -8.78 6.82
CA ASP A 52 -8.50 -9.57 6.87
C ASP A 52 -9.52 -9.05 7.90
N VAL A 53 -9.06 -8.20 8.81
CA VAL A 53 -9.91 -7.49 9.78
C VAL A 53 -10.77 -6.42 9.09
N ILE A 54 -10.34 -5.91 7.94
CA ILE A 54 -11.09 -4.91 7.17
C ILE A 54 -11.97 -5.66 6.16
N THR A 55 -13.28 -5.67 6.45
CA THR A 55 -14.29 -6.38 5.65
C THR A 55 -15.03 -5.48 4.66
N ASP A 56 -14.61 -4.22 4.57
CA ASP A 56 -15.19 -3.19 3.72
C ASP A 56 -15.08 -3.58 2.23
N SER A 57 -16.06 -3.13 1.45
CA SER A 57 -16.08 -3.39 0.01
C SER A 57 -15.04 -2.55 -0.75
N PHE A 58 -14.71 -2.95 -1.97
CA PHE A 58 -13.83 -2.17 -2.84
C PHE A 58 -14.37 -0.72 -2.96
N PRO A 59 -13.54 0.32 -2.78
CA PRO A 59 -12.08 0.35 -2.91
C PRO A 59 -11.27 0.22 -1.60
N TYR A 60 -11.88 -0.21 -0.51
CA TYR A 60 -11.21 -0.37 0.78
C TYR A 60 -10.54 -1.77 0.91
N PRO A 61 -9.51 -1.90 1.76
CA PRO A 61 -8.78 -0.83 2.43
C PRO A 61 -7.87 -0.03 1.48
N GLN A 62 -7.71 1.26 1.77
CA GLN A 62 -6.74 2.13 1.11
C GLN A 62 -5.47 2.24 1.96
N ILE A 63 -4.32 1.95 1.36
CA ILE A 63 -3.03 1.96 2.06
C ILE A 63 -2.21 3.16 1.62
N PHE A 64 -1.77 3.97 2.58
CA PHE A 64 -0.87 5.10 2.39
C PHE A 64 0.47 4.78 3.06
N VAL A 65 1.54 4.70 2.26
CA VAL A 65 2.90 4.46 2.75
C VAL A 65 3.62 5.81 2.78
N PHE A 66 3.82 6.32 3.99
CA PHE A 66 4.50 7.58 4.29
C PHE A 66 5.92 7.32 4.80
N ASN A 67 6.75 8.36 4.96
CA ASN A 67 8.16 8.18 5.32
C ASN A 67 8.35 7.58 6.72
N ARG A 68 7.43 7.87 7.65
CA ARG A 68 7.53 7.47 9.06
C ARG A 68 6.34 6.65 9.58
N MET A 69 5.34 6.41 8.75
CA MET A 69 4.14 5.69 9.15
C MET A 69 3.52 5.03 7.93
N ILE A 70 2.74 3.99 8.16
CA ILE A 70 1.89 3.39 7.14
C ILE A 70 0.48 3.45 7.68
N ILE A 71 -0.40 4.14 6.96
CA ILE A 71 -1.80 4.33 7.36
C ILE A 71 -2.67 3.46 6.47
N ILE A 72 -3.58 2.72 7.08
CA ILE A 72 -4.52 1.83 6.41
C ILE A 72 -5.92 2.34 6.74
N CYS A 73 -6.65 2.79 5.72
CA CYS A 73 -7.97 3.36 5.90
C CYS A 73 -9.04 2.40 5.36
N GLY A 74 -9.95 1.98 6.25
CA GLY A 74 -11.24 1.42 5.88
C GLY A 74 -12.26 2.51 5.56
N GLU A 75 -13.52 2.14 5.43
CA GLU A 75 -14.61 3.09 5.15
C GLU A 75 -14.88 4.00 6.35
N THR A 76 -14.96 3.40 7.55
CA THR A 76 -15.32 4.09 8.81
C THR A 76 -14.24 4.02 9.89
N THR A 77 -13.09 3.43 9.58
CA THR A 77 -12.03 3.15 10.55
C THR A 77 -10.65 3.42 9.95
N ILE A 78 -9.75 4.00 10.74
CA ILE A 78 -8.34 4.19 10.37
C ILE A 78 -7.45 3.36 11.30
N TYR A 79 -6.50 2.67 10.68
CA TYR A 79 -5.46 1.89 11.32
C TYR A 79 -4.08 2.46 10.98
N GLU A 80 -3.11 2.25 11.88
CA GLU A 80 -1.69 2.49 11.61
C GLU A 80 -0.96 1.16 11.68
N TRP A 81 -0.04 0.93 10.74
CA TRP A 81 0.83 -0.23 10.75
C TRP A 81 2.11 0.08 11.51
N GLU A 82 2.28 -0.60 12.64
CA GLU A 82 3.47 -0.53 13.48
C GLU A 82 4.24 -1.86 13.36
N SER A 83 4.04 -2.78 14.31
CA SER A 83 4.45 -4.19 14.21
C SER A 83 3.32 -5.12 13.77
N GLY A 84 2.25 -4.51 13.25
CA GLY A 84 0.95 -5.11 12.98
C GLY A 84 -0.07 -4.00 12.77
N MET A 85 -1.29 -4.37 12.38
CA MET A 85 -2.37 -3.42 12.17
C MET A 85 -2.96 -3.00 13.53
N VAL A 86 -2.83 -1.72 13.88
CA VAL A 86 -3.36 -1.17 15.13
C VAL A 86 -4.51 -0.21 14.81
N GLU A 87 -5.67 -0.44 15.39
CA GLU A 87 -6.82 0.46 15.27
C GLU A 87 -6.54 1.78 15.98
N LYS A 88 -6.75 2.91 15.29
CA LYS A 88 -6.45 4.24 15.82
C LYS A 88 -7.70 5.08 16.04
N ILE A 89 -8.68 4.98 15.15
CA ILE A 89 -9.96 5.69 15.29
C ILE A 89 -11.05 4.96 14.50
N THR A 90 -12.25 4.85 15.08
CA THR A 90 -13.44 4.17 14.52
C THR A 90 -14.65 5.09 14.54
N GLY A 91 -15.75 4.65 13.92
CA GLY A 91 -17.02 5.40 13.93
C GLY A 91 -16.97 6.68 13.09
N LEU A 92 -16.08 6.73 12.11
CA LEU A 92 -15.99 7.84 11.16
C LEU A 92 -17.18 7.79 10.21
N GLU A 93 -17.68 8.97 9.84
CA GLU A 93 -18.76 9.07 8.86
C GLU A 93 -18.25 8.60 7.48
N PRO A 94 -18.95 7.65 6.84
CA PRO A 94 -18.55 7.13 5.54
C PRO A 94 -18.60 8.24 4.48
N GLY A 95 -17.62 8.23 3.59
CA GLY A 95 -17.46 9.26 2.57
C GLY A 95 -16.95 8.68 1.26
N SER A 96 -16.21 9.49 0.52
CA SER A 96 -15.46 9.03 -0.65
C SER A 96 -14.17 8.31 -0.23
N THR A 97 -13.36 7.93 -1.20
CA THR A 97 -12.00 7.45 -0.95
C THR A 97 -11.18 8.45 -0.14
N TRP A 98 -10.32 7.95 0.73
CA TRP A 98 -9.40 8.76 1.51
C TRP A 98 -8.39 9.47 0.63
N ARG A 99 -8.08 10.71 1.01
CA ARG A 99 -6.91 11.48 0.59
C ARG A 99 -6.08 11.72 1.84
N ALA A 100 -4.77 11.58 1.73
CA ALA A 100 -3.89 11.73 2.87
C ALA A 100 -2.58 12.41 2.46
N ILE A 101 -2.00 13.17 3.38
CA ILE A 101 -0.67 13.77 3.24
C ILE A 101 0.05 13.72 4.58
N GLU A 102 1.38 13.59 4.53
CA GLU A 102 2.23 13.71 5.71
C GLU A 102 2.99 15.05 5.70
N SER A 103 3.24 15.55 6.90
CA SER A 103 4.37 16.42 7.20
C SER A 103 5.15 15.79 8.34
N PHE A 104 6.04 14.86 7.97
CA PHE A 104 6.87 14.09 8.90
C PHE A 104 6.04 13.25 9.88
N ASN A 105 5.90 13.70 11.14
CA ASN A 105 5.10 13.00 12.15
C ASN A 105 3.61 13.39 12.12
N TYR A 106 3.28 14.49 11.43
CA TYR A 106 1.90 14.94 11.25
C TYR A 106 1.31 14.25 10.04
N ALA A 107 0.04 13.85 10.13
CA ALA A 107 -0.73 13.42 8.97
C ALA A 107 -2.08 14.12 8.95
N PHE A 108 -2.52 14.48 7.74
CA PHE A 108 -3.84 15.04 7.48
C PHE A 108 -4.52 14.15 6.46
N LEU A 109 -5.74 13.71 6.80
CA LEU A 109 -6.57 12.85 5.98
C LEU A 109 -7.96 13.45 5.80
N SER A 110 -8.56 13.25 4.63
CA SER A 110 -9.97 13.57 4.41
C SER A 110 -10.61 12.54 3.48
N ASN A 111 -11.85 12.15 3.78
CA ASN A 111 -12.68 11.32 2.92
C ASN A 111 -13.76 12.14 2.18
N GLY A 112 -13.68 13.48 2.22
CA GLY A 112 -14.68 14.38 1.64
C GLY A 112 -15.94 14.58 2.48
N VAL A 113 -16.05 13.93 3.64
CA VAL A 113 -17.12 14.12 4.64
C VAL A 113 -16.53 14.50 6.00
N VAL A 114 -15.46 13.83 6.43
CA VAL A 114 -14.71 14.14 7.64
C VAL A 114 -13.24 14.40 7.33
N SER A 115 -12.61 15.15 8.21
CA SER A 115 -11.16 15.36 8.24
C SER A 115 -10.57 14.81 9.53
N VAL A 116 -9.50 14.05 9.40
CA VAL A 116 -8.80 13.41 10.51
C VAL A 116 -7.35 13.88 10.50
N VAL A 117 -6.85 14.22 11.68
CA VAL A 117 -5.45 14.60 11.87
C VAL A 117 -4.77 13.62 12.81
N ARG A 118 -3.48 13.37 12.56
CA ARG A 118 -2.58 12.69 13.49
C ARG A 118 -1.68 13.73 14.13
N ASP A 119 -1.81 13.91 15.44
CA ASP A 119 -0.98 14.87 16.17
C ASP A 119 0.50 14.46 16.19
N THR A 120 1.39 15.46 16.21
CA THR A 120 2.84 15.22 16.16
C THR A 120 3.46 14.80 17.48
N GLY A 121 2.84 15.14 18.61
CA GLY A 121 3.34 14.86 19.95
C GLY A 121 2.73 13.60 20.54
N SER A 122 1.41 13.47 20.48
CA SER A 122 0.68 12.31 21.05
C SER A 122 0.53 11.15 20.07
N PHE A 123 0.74 11.37 18.76
CA PHE A 123 0.47 10.39 17.70
C PHE A 123 -0.97 9.87 17.68
N THR A 124 -1.90 10.62 18.29
CA THR A 124 -3.32 10.28 18.31
C THR A 124 -4.02 10.78 17.07
N TYR A 125 -4.99 9.99 16.60
CA TYR A 125 -5.88 10.39 15.51
C TYR A 125 -7.15 11.01 16.09
N SER A 126 -7.57 12.13 15.52
CA SER A 126 -8.82 12.79 15.91
C SER A 126 -9.49 13.43 14.71
N ILE A 127 -10.82 13.46 14.73
CA ILE A 127 -11.58 14.31 13.81
C ILE A 127 -11.23 15.77 14.15
N SER A 128 -10.94 16.56 13.13
CA SER A 128 -10.57 17.97 13.29
C SER A 128 -11.48 18.86 12.45
N THR A 129 -11.89 19.96 13.06
CA THR A 129 -12.61 21.06 12.41
C THR A 129 -11.67 22.21 12.01
N ASP A 130 -10.41 22.15 12.42
CA ASP A 130 -9.41 23.19 12.14
C ASP A 130 -8.81 23.02 10.73
N VAL A 131 -8.83 21.79 10.22
CA VAL A 131 -8.44 21.47 8.84
C VAL A 131 -9.68 21.25 7.97
N PRO A 132 -9.63 21.67 6.71
CA PRO A 132 -10.80 21.62 5.84
C PRO A 132 -11.14 20.19 5.41
N ILE A 133 -12.43 19.93 5.16
CA ILE A 133 -12.90 18.73 4.47
C ILE A 133 -12.69 18.93 2.97
N CYS A 134 -12.06 17.97 2.30
CA CYS A 134 -11.59 18.16 0.93
C CYS A 134 -11.58 16.87 0.10
N ASN A 135 -11.53 17.03 -1.22
CA ASN A 135 -11.51 15.93 -2.19
C ASN A 135 -10.20 15.83 -2.97
N SER A 136 -9.30 16.80 -2.80
CA SER A 136 -7.95 16.75 -3.34
C SER A 136 -6.93 17.31 -2.35
N ILE A 137 -5.81 16.61 -2.21
CA ILE A 137 -4.67 17.01 -1.38
C ILE A 137 -3.41 16.72 -2.17
N CYS A 138 -2.48 17.66 -2.26
CA CYS A 138 -1.16 17.43 -2.81
C CYS A 138 -0.08 18.25 -2.10
N ASN A 139 1.16 17.77 -2.16
CA ASN A 139 2.34 18.53 -1.75
C ASN A 139 2.91 19.25 -2.97
N TYR A 140 3.09 20.56 -2.88
CA TYR A 140 3.75 21.37 -3.89
C TYR A 140 4.86 22.21 -3.23
N ASN A 141 6.13 21.85 -3.49
CA ASN A 141 7.31 22.54 -2.94
C ASN A 141 7.27 22.73 -1.41
N GLY A 142 6.78 21.73 -0.67
CA GLY A 142 6.69 21.79 0.79
C GLY A 142 5.45 22.53 1.31
N GLN A 143 4.59 23.03 0.42
CA GLN A 143 3.29 23.56 0.77
C GLN A 143 2.21 22.51 0.52
N ILE A 144 1.25 22.40 1.43
CA ILE A 144 0.09 21.55 1.26
C ILE A 144 -0.97 22.35 0.50
N LEU A 145 -1.31 21.89 -0.70
CA LEU A 145 -2.41 22.43 -1.49
C LEU A 145 -3.61 21.50 -1.34
N VAL A 146 -4.75 22.10 -1.02
CA VAL A 146 -6.01 21.40 -0.81
C VAL A 146 -7.07 22.01 -1.71
N GLY A 147 -7.92 21.17 -2.30
CA GLY A 147 -9.01 21.61 -3.17
C GLY A 147 -10.25 20.73 -3.08
N GLY A 148 -11.30 21.16 -3.78
CA GLY A 148 -12.59 20.47 -3.77
C GLY A 148 -13.23 20.45 -2.38
N PHE A 149 -13.21 21.61 -1.72
CA PHE A 149 -13.79 21.81 -0.39
C PHE A 149 -15.30 21.60 -0.42
N LYS A 150 -15.82 21.09 0.70
CA LYS A 150 -17.24 21.10 0.99
C LYS A 150 -17.47 22.18 2.05
N GLU A 151 -18.20 23.23 1.71
CA GLU A 151 -18.70 24.23 2.65
C GLU A 151 -19.83 23.65 3.52
#